data_AF-A0AAE8U8R4-F1
#
_entry.id   AF-A0AAE8U8R4-F1
#
_cell.length_a   1.000
_cell.length_b   1.000
_cell.length_c   1.000
_cell.angle_alpha   90.00
_cell.angle_beta   90.00
_cell.angle_gamma   90.00
#
_symmetry.space_group_name_H-M   'P 1'
#
loop_
_entity.id
_entity.type
_entity.pdbx_description
1 polymer ?
#
loop_
_entity_poly.entity_id
_entity_poly.type
_entity_poly.pdbx_seq_one_letter_code
_entity_poly.pdbx_strand_id
1 'polypeptide(L)'
;MIPAEIKIEVNENIIREQLEKRVNEIVDSTLLLIDVKGLAKKLSMSERFIEEEFLHDPRIKLHEVKKNRKRWYFYKPTIEAITEILRTEW
;
A
#
# COMPACT_ATOMS: atom_id res chain seq x y z
N MET A 1 -23.64 -33.55 -38.96
CA MET A 1 -23.07 -32.41 -38.22
C MET A 1 -21.78 -32.93 -37.57
N ILE A 2 -20.61 -32.55 -38.11
CA ILE A 2 -19.32 -33.03 -37.59
C ILE A 2 -19.03 -32.20 -36.33
N PRO A 3 -18.77 -32.81 -35.15
CA PRO A 3 -18.41 -32.03 -33.96
C PRO A 3 -17.06 -31.37 -34.22
N ALA A 4 -17.03 -30.04 -34.26
CA ALA A 4 -15.78 -29.32 -34.25
C ALA A 4 -15.21 -29.42 -32.82
N GLU A 5 -14.09 -30.15 -32.67
CA GLU A 5 -13.29 -30.11 -31.45
C GLU A 5 -12.64 -28.72 -31.36
N ILE A 6 -13.28 -27.81 -30.63
CA ILE A 6 -12.70 -26.51 -30.30
C ILE A 6 -11.64 -26.76 -29.23
N LYS A 7 -10.37 -26.88 -29.64
CA LYS A 7 -9.23 -26.83 -28.73
C LYS A 7 -9.03 -25.40 -28.28
N ILE A 8 -9.46 -25.11 -27.06
CA ILE A 8 -9.19 -23.82 -26.39
C ILE A 8 -7.76 -23.92 -25.83
N GLU A 9 -6.80 -23.34 -26.53
CA GLU A 9 -5.46 -23.12 -25.98
C GLU A 9 -5.51 -21.94 -25.03
N VAL A 10 -5.49 -22.25 -23.73
CA VAL A 10 -5.47 -21.26 -22.68
C VAL A 10 -4.04 -20.74 -22.53
N ASN A 11 -3.83 -19.45 -22.83
CA ASN A 11 -2.54 -18.82 -22.61
C ASN A 11 -2.36 -18.50 -21.12
N GLU A 12 -1.62 -19.37 -20.43
CA GLU A 12 -1.36 -19.27 -18.99
C GLU A 12 -0.68 -17.96 -18.58
N ASN A 13 0.14 -17.37 -19.46
CA ASN A 13 0.82 -16.11 -19.17
C ASN A 13 -0.18 -14.95 -19.10
N ILE A 14 -1.16 -14.91 -20.01
CA ILE A 14 -2.23 -13.90 -19.99
C ILE A 14 -3.08 -14.05 -18.73
N ILE A 15 -3.36 -15.28 -18.32
CA ILE A 15 -4.10 -15.53 -17.08
C ILE A 15 -3.31 -15.03 -15.87
N ARG A 16 -2.00 -15.32 -15.81
CA ARG A 16 -1.13 -14.86 -14.72
C ARG A 16 -1.07 -13.34 -14.66
N GLU A 17 -0.83 -12.66 -15.78
CA GLU A 17 -0.80 -11.20 -15.85
C GLU A 17 -2.14 -10.58 -15.41
N GLN A 18 -3.27 -11.17 -15.82
CA GLN A 18 -4.59 -10.68 -15.39
C GLN A 18 -4.88 -10.95 -13.91
N LEU A 19 -4.40 -12.06 -13.36
CA LEU A 19 -4.47 -12.36 -11.93
C LEU A 19 -3.64 -11.36 -11.12
N GLU A 20 -2.39 -11.13 -11.50
CA GLU A 20 -1.51 -10.15 -10.85
C GLU A 20 -2.11 -8.74 -10.91
N LYS A 21 -2.63 -8.34 -12.07
CA LYS A 21 -3.31 -7.05 -12.23
C LYS A 21 -4.53 -6.92 -11.31
N ARG A 22 -5.39 -7.94 -11.22
CA ARG A 22 -6.58 -7.91 -10.34
C ARG A 22 -6.22 -7.96 -8.86
N VAL A 23 -5.19 -8.72 -8.48
CA VAL A 23 -4.67 -8.72 -7.11
C VAL A 23 -4.15 -7.33 -6.75
N ASN A 24 -3.39 -6.71 -7.65
CA ASN A 24 -2.91 -5.35 -7.47
C ASN A 24 -4.06 -4.33 -7.43
N GLU A 25 -5.09 -4.46 -8.26
CA GLU A 25 -6.28 -3.57 -8.24
C GLU A 25 -7.09 -3.70 -6.94
N ILE A 26 -7.23 -4.91 -6.38
CA ILE A 26 -7.87 -5.12 -5.07
C ILE A 26 -7.01 -4.52 -3.95
N VAL A 27 -5.68 -4.63 -4.06
CA VAL A 27 -4.70 -4.12 -3.08
C VAL A 27 -4.42 -2.62 -3.24
N ASP A 28 -4.72 -2.00 -4.37
CA ASP A 28 -4.60 -0.55 -4.61
C ASP A 28 -5.90 0.23 -4.30
N SER A 29 -7.00 -0.45 -3.96
CA SER A 29 -8.27 0.18 -3.57
C SER A 29 -8.29 0.86 -2.17
N THR A 30 -7.13 1.06 -1.53
CA THR A 30 -7.02 0.65 -0.12
C THR A 30 -6.82 1.74 0.92
N LEU A 31 -6.74 3.03 0.57
CA LEU A 31 -6.91 4.23 1.44
C LEU A 31 -6.22 5.42 0.75
N LEU A 32 -6.87 6.59 0.66
CA LEU A 32 -6.21 7.81 0.18
C LEU A 32 -5.28 8.40 1.25
N LEU A 33 -5.77 8.45 2.49
CA LEU A 33 -5.09 9.05 3.64
C LEU A 33 -5.05 8.09 4.82
N ILE A 34 -4.07 8.25 5.70
CA ILE A 34 -3.93 7.53 6.96
C ILE A 34 -3.58 8.50 8.10
N ASP A 35 -4.09 8.24 9.31
CA ASP A 35 -3.71 8.95 10.52
C ASP A 35 -2.80 8.08 11.41
N VAL A 36 -2.28 8.65 12.50
CA VAL A 36 -1.38 7.94 13.42
C VAL A 36 -2.02 6.68 14.03
N LYS A 37 -3.35 6.68 14.23
CA LYS A 37 -4.11 5.53 14.71
C LYS A 37 -4.15 4.40 13.70
N GLY A 38 -4.37 4.74 12.43
CA GLY A 38 -4.29 3.80 11.32
C GLY A 38 -2.89 3.21 11.18
N LEU A 39 -1.86 4.04 11.32
CA LEU A 39 -0.46 3.58 11.31
C LEU A 39 -0.18 2.64 12.49
N ALA A 40 -0.62 2.98 13.70
CA ALA A 40 -0.46 2.14 14.89
C ALA A 40 -1.04 0.74 14.69
N LYS A 41 -2.25 0.66 14.10
CA LYS A 41 -2.88 -0.63 13.77
C LYS A 41 -2.12 -1.40 12.70
N LYS A 42 -1.61 -0.74 11.65
CA LYS A 42 -0.92 -1.40 10.53
C LYS A 42 0.48 -1.86 10.89
N LEU A 43 1.21 -1.06 11.66
CA LEU A 43 2.60 -1.33 12.03
C LEU A 43 2.72 -2.14 13.33
N SER A 44 1.61 -2.35 14.05
CA SER A 44 1.60 -2.99 15.38
C SER A 44 2.52 -2.27 16.39
N MET A 45 2.57 -0.94 16.28
CA MET A 45 3.40 -0.05 17.09
C MET A 45 2.51 0.96 17.82
N SER A 46 2.98 1.49 18.96
CA SER A 46 2.23 2.54 19.67
C SER A 46 2.20 3.85 18.89
N GLU A 47 1.14 4.65 19.03
CA GLU A 47 1.03 5.98 18.40
C GLU A 47 2.23 6.87 18.77
N ARG A 48 2.67 6.82 20.04
CA ARG A 48 3.81 7.57 20.54
C ARG A 48 5.10 7.20 19.81
N PHE A 49 5.38 5.89 19.73
CA PHE A 49 6.58 5.40 19.07
C PHE A 49 6.59 5.80 17.59
N ILE A 50 5.44 5.78 16.92
CA ILE A 50 5.35 6.22 15.53
C ILE A 50 5.63 7.71 15.36
N GLU A 51 5.11 8.55 16.26
CA GLU A 51 5.40 9.99 16.24
C GLU A 51 6.90 10.27 16.43
N GLU A 52 7.53 9.58 17.38
CA GLU A 52 8.94 9.77 17.75
C GLU A 52 9.89 9.25 16.64
N GLU A 53 9.63 8.05 16.09
CA GLU A 53 10.54 7.36 15.19
C GLU A 53 10.30 7.65 13.70
N PHE A 54 9.05 7.90 13.29
CA PHE A 54 8.71 7.99 11.86
C PHE A 54 8.18 9.38 11.46
N LEU A 55 7.23 9.96 12.19
CA LEU A 55 6.52 11.16 11.69
C LEU A 55 7.37 12.45 11.71
N HIS A 56 8.56 12.40 12.30
CA HIS A 56 9.54 13.47 12.20
C HIS A 56 10.43 13.38 10.95
N ASP A 57 10.49 12.23 10.28
CA ASP A 57 11.32 11.98 9.11
C ASP A 57 10.90 12.86 7.92
N PRO A 58 11.86 13.51 7.22
CA PRO A 58 11.57 14.33 6.05
C PRO A 58 10.79 13.58 4.95
N ARG A 59 11.11 12.31 4.69
CA ARG A 59 10.45 11.48 3.66
C ARG A 59 8.96 11.33 3.96
N ILE A 60 8.60 11.20 5.24
CA ILE A 60 7.19 11.05 5.66
C ILE A 60 6.49 12.40 5.73
N LYS A 61 7.16 13.45 6.21
CA LYS A 61 6.59 14.80 6.28
C LYS A 61 6.18 15.36 4.91
N LEU A 62 6.84 14.96 3.83
CA LEU A 62 6.47 15.33 2.46
C LEU A 62 5.03 14.90 2.09
N HIS A 63 4.50 13.88 2.76
CA HIS A 63 3.19 13.31 2.48
C HIS A 63 2.12 13.75 3.47
N GLU A 64 2.45 14.67 4.38
CA GLU A 64 1.57 15.16 5.43
C GLU A 64 0.53 16.15 4.91
N VAL A 65 -0.72 15.96 5.33
CA VAL A 65 -1.84 16.88 5.14
C VAL A 65 -2.31 17.36 6.51
N LYS A 66 -2.25 18.68 6.73
CA LYS A 66 -2.67 19.34 7.98
C LYS A 66 -3.94 20.16 7.79
N LYS A 67 -4.95 19.93 8.63
CA LYS A 67 -6.14 20.81 8.72
C LYS A 67 -6.71 20.79 10.14
N ASN A 68 -6.99 21.97 10.71
CA ASN A 68 -7.59 22.12 12.04
C ASN A 68 -6.91 21.28 13.14
N ARG A 69 -5.58 21.35 13.24
CA ARG A 69 -4.73 20.55 14.17
C ARG A 69 -4.76 19.03 13.97
N LYS A 70 -5.49 18.53 12.98
CA LYS A 70 -5.44 17.13 12.56
C LYS A 70 -4.36 16.94 11.51
N ARG A 71 -3.70 15.79 11.58
CA ARG A 71 -2.67 15.34 10.65
C ARG A 71 -3.12 14.04 10.01
N TRP A 72 -2.99 13.99 8.70
CA TRP A 72 -3.09 12.78 7.91
C TRP A 72 -1.88 12.70 7.00
N TYR A 73 -1.67 11.53 6.42
CA TYR A 73 -0.59 11.29 5.48
C TYR A 73 -1.14 10.54 4.28
N PHE A 74 -0.63 10.82 3.07
CA PHE A 74 -0.98 10.01 1.91
C PHE A 74 -0.53 8.58 2.13
N TYR A 75 -1.49 7.65 2.10
CA TYR A 75 -1.29 6.29 2.62
C TYR A 75 -0.12 5.57 1.94
N LYS A 76 -0.18 5.39 0.62
CA LYS A 76 0.80 4.64 -0.15
C LYS A 76 2.23 5.19 0.02
N PRO A 77 2.52 6.47 -0.27
CA PRO A 77 3.88 6.97 -0.15
C PRO A 77 4.39 7.01 1.30
N THR A 78 3.50 7.13 2.28
CA THR A 78 3.90 7.05 3.71
C THR A 78 4.35 5.64 4.08
N ILE A 79 3.61 4.61 3.65
CA ILE A 79 4.00 3.21 3.92
C ILE A 79 5.31 2.87 3.18
N GLU A 80 5.50 3.35 1.97
CA GLU A 80 6.74 3.18 1.21
C GLU A 80 7.93 3.81 1.95
N ALA A 81 7.80 5.06 2.40
CA ALA A 81 8.86 5.73 3.17
C ALA A 81 9.18 5.02 4.49
N ILE A 82 8.16 4.57 5.24
CA ILE A 82 8.36 3.77 6.46
C ILE A 82 9.08 2.45 6.13
N THR A 83 8.69 1.78 5.04
CA THR A 83 9.32 0.53 4.63
C THR A 83 10.78 0.73 4.24
N GLU A 84 11.12 1.85 3.62
CA GLU A 84 12.50 2.23 3.32
C GLU A 84 13.30 2.42 4.60
N ILE A 85 12.83 3.24 5.54
CA ILE A 85 13.46 3.44 6.87
C ILE A 85 13.74 2.09 7.54
N LEU A 86 12.72 1.23 7.60
CA LEU A 86 12.81 -0.10 8.21
C LEU A 86 13.80 -1.05 7.52
N ARG A 87 14.19 -0.80 6.27
CA ARG A 87 15.13 -1.64 5.52
C ARG A 87 16.55 -1.09 5.49
N THR A 88 16.70 0.23 5.60
CA THR A 88 18.00 0.90 5.44
C THR A 88 18.63 1.29 6.77
N GLU A 89 17.81 1.57 7.78
CA GLU A 89 18.27 2.14 9.05
C GLU A 89 18.06 1.21 10.24
N TRP A 90 17.11 0.27 10.13
CA TRP A 90 16.77 -0.72 11.14
C TRP A 90 17.19 -2.12 10.67
#